data_AF-A0A183BSK6-F1
#
_entry.id   AF-A0A183BSK6-F1
#
_cell.length_a   1.000
_cell.length_b   1.000
_cell.length_c   1.000
_cell.angle_alpha   90.00
_cell.angle_beta   90.00
_cell.angle_gamma   90.00
#
_symmetry.space_group_name_H-M   'P 1'
#
loop_
_entity.id
_entity.type
_entity.pdbx_description
1 polymer ?
#
loop_
_entity_poly.entity_id
_entity_poly.type
_entity_poly.pdbx_seq_one_letter_code
_entity_poly.pdbx_strand_id
1 'polypeptide(L)' 'DKITAGGYAYSEDNVCVYKNVVTSRGPGTAFDFALKLAELLAGAEKAQEVRGALLLLD' A
#
# COMPACT_ATOMS: atom_id res chain seq x y z
N ASP A 1 10.76 -18.11 -7.94
CA ASP A 1 9.28 -18.11 -7.87
C ASP A 1 8.73 -17.40 -9.12
N LYS A 2 7.41 -17.32 -9.33
CA LYS A 2 6.83 -16.72 -10.56
C LYS A 2 7.13 -15.22 -10.71
N ILE A 3 7.34 -14.50 -9.61
CA ILE A 3 7.59 -13.06 -9.60
C ILE A 3 9.04 -12.78 -10.03
N THR A 4 10.01 -13.44 -9.38
CA THR A 4 11.44 -13.32 -9.76
C THR A 4 11.71 -13.88 -11.16
N ALA A 5 11.07 -14.99 -11.55
CA ALA A 5 11.16 -15.54 -12.91
C ALA A 5 10.59 -14.59 -13.98
N GLY A 6 9.65 -13.72 -13.59
CA GLY A 6 9.09 -12.67 -14.44
C GLY A 6 9.97 -11.41 -14.56
N GLY A 7 11.15 -11.39 -13.93
CA GLY A 7 12.06 -10.24 -13.95
C GLY A 7 11.70 -9.13 -12.94
N TYR A 8 10.77 -9.39 -12.02
CA TYR A 8 10.42 -8.45 -10.96
C TYR A 8 11.30 -8.66 -9.73
N ALA A 9 11.66 -7.56 -9.07
CA ALA A 9 12.24 -7.60 -7.72
C ALA A 9 11.13 -7.78 -6.69
N TYR A 10 11.09 -8.95 -6.03
CA TYR A 10 10.13 -9.22 -4.96
C TYR A 10 10.52 -8.45 -3.69
N SER A 11 9.53 -7.93 -2.97
CA SER A 11 9.71 -7.28 -1.67
C SER A 11 8.77 -7.91 -0.64
N GLU A 12 9.19 -7.90 0.63
CA GLU A 12 8.38 -8.34 1.76
C GLU A 12 7.62 -7.21 2.46
N ASP A 13 7.74 -5.98 1.98
CA ASP A 13 7.02 -4.82 2.51
C ASP A 13 5.49 -5.00 2.36
N ASN A 14 4.72 -4.45 3.30
CA ASN A 14 3.26 -4.51 3.26
C ASN A 14 2.67 -3.89 1.99
N VAL A 15 3.30 -2.81 1.51
CA VAL A 15 2.93 -2.09 0.30
C VAL A 15 4.19 -1.68 -0.46
N CYS A 16 4.21 -1.92 -1.77
CA CYS A 16 5.26 -1.46 -2.67
C CYS A 16 4.67 -0.53 -3.73
N VAL A 17 5.42 0.51 -4.08
CA VAL A 17 5.04 1.46 -5.13
C VAL A 17 6.13 1.46 -6.20
N TYR A 18 5.77 1.11 -7.43
CA TYR A 18 6.62 1.25 -8.61
C TYR A 18 5.89 2.04 -9.69
N LYS A 19 6.32 3.30 -9.90
CA LYS A 19 5.61 4.25 -10.77
C LYS A 19 4.13 4.35 -10.36
N ASN A 20 3.22 3.96 -11.26
CA ASN A 20 1.78 3.95 -11.06
C ASN A 20 1.22 2.57 -10.67
N VAL A 21 2.09 1.60 -10.37
CA VAL A 21 1.70 0.26 -9.91
C VAL A 21 1.92 0.18 -8.41
N VAL A 22 0.84 -0.11 -7.68
CA VAL A 22 0.87 -0.32 -6.22
C VAL A 22 0.50 -1.77 -5.95
N THR A 23 1.31 -2.49 -5.19
CA THR A 23 1.07 -3.88 -4.79
C THR A 23 1.06 -4.03 -3.28
N SER A 24 0.40 -5.08 -2.79
CA SER A 24 0.29 -5.41 -1.36
C SER A 24 0.24 -6.93 -1.17
N ARG A 25 0.39 -7.40 0.08
CA ARG A 25 0.60 -8.82 0.39
C ARG A 25 -0.69 -9.62 0.55
N GLY A 26 -1.73 -9.04 1.13
CA GLY A 26 -3.00 -9.75 1.36
C GLY A 26 -3.95 -9.06 2.33
N PRO A 27 -4.92 -9.79 2.91
CA PRO A 27 -5.96 -9.20 3.75
C PRO A 27 -5.43 -8.41 4.96
N GLY A 28 -4.34 -8.88 5.58
CA GLY A 28 -3.73 -8.21 6.73
C GLY A 28 -3.08 -6.85 6.41
N THR A 29 -2.86 -6.53 5.13
CA THR A 29 -2.24 -5.29 4.66
C THR A 29 -3.21 -4.42 3.85
N ALA A 30 -4.51 -4.73 3.90
CA ALA A 30 -5.53 -4.06 3.10
C ALA A 30 -5.67 -2.57 3.45
N PHE A 31 -5.59 -2.22 4.75
CA PHE A 31 -5.63 -0.82 5.19
C PHE A 31 -4.39 -0.05 4.73
N ASP A 32 -3.19 -0.61 4.88
CA ASP A 32 -1.95 0.01 4.40
C ASP A 32 -2.04 0.28 2.89
N PHE A 33 -2.55 -0.69 2.12
CA PHE A 33 -2.74 -0.55 0.68
C PHE A 33 -3.72 0.56 0.32
N ALA A 34 -4.90 0.57 0.95
CA ALA A 34 -5.92 1.58 0.69
C ALA A 34 -5.46 2.99 1.09
N LEU A 35 -4.79 3.12 2.24
CA LEU A 35 -4.24 4.40 2.71
C LEU A 35 -3.12 4.88 1.79
N LYS A 36 -2.28 3.98 1.26
CA LYS A 36 -1.25 4.38 0.28
C LYS A 36 -1.87 4.89 -1.02
N LEU A 37 -2.96 4.28 -1.49
CA LEU A 37 -3.71 4.80 -2.64
C LEU A 37 -4.34 6.17 -2.34
N ALA A 38 -4.93 6.34 -1.15
CA ALA A 38 -5.47 7.63 -0.72
C ALA A 38 -4.38 8.71 -0.68
N GLU A 39 -3.19 8.39 -0.17
CA GLU A 39 -2.04 9.29 -0.13
C GLU A 39 -1.60 9.69 -1.55
N LEU A 40 -1.47 8.73 -2.47
CA LEU A 40 -1.00 8.98 -3.84
C LEU A 40 -2.01 9.78 -4.68
N LEU A 41 -3.31 9.61 -4.43
CA LEU A 41 -4.38 10.21 -5.24
C LEU A 41 -4.97 11.50 -4.64
N ALA A 42 -5.06 11.57 -3.32
CA ALA A 42 -5.72 12.67 -2.59
C ALA A 42 -4.77 13.42 -1.63
N GLY A 43 -3.52 12.99 -1.52
CA GLY A 43 -2.51 13.61 -0.66
C GLY A 43 -2.44 13.00 0.75
N ALA A 44 -1.30 13.22 1.41
CA ALA A 44 -1.00 12.63 2.71
C ALA A 44 -1.96 13.08 3.82
N GLU A 45 -2.41 14.34 3.81
CA GLU A 45 -3.34 14.87 4.80
C GLU A 45 -4.67 14.10 4.80
N LYS A 46 -5.24 13.87 3.61
CA LYS A 46 -6.49 13.12 3.47
C LYS A 46 -6.32 11.66 3.89
N ALA A 47 -5.19 11.05 3.57
CA ALA A 47 -4.91 9.68 4.03
C ALA A 47 -4.85 9.58 5.56
N GLN A 48 -4.25 10.57 6.24
CA GLN A 48 -4.20 10.60 7.70
C GLN A 48 -5.58 10.84 8.34
N GLU A 49 -6.40 11.71 7.76
CA GLU A 49 -7.79 11.90 8.20
C GLU A 49 -8.59 10.58 8.11
N VAL A 50 -8.48 9.86 7.01
CA VAL A 50 -9.14 8.57 6.81
C VAL A 50 -8.62 7.52 7.79
N ARG A 51 -7.29 7.46 8.02
CA ARG A 51 -6.68 6.55 9.02
C ARG A 51 -7.28 6.79 10.41
N GLY A 52 -7.36 8.04 10.84
CA GLY A 52 -7.94 8.42 12.12
C GLY A 52 -9.41 8.04 12.25
N ALA A 53 -10.21 8.27 11.19
CA ALA A 53 -11.63 7.89 11.17
C ALA A 53 -11.87 6.37 11.24
N LEU A 54 -10.91 5.57 10.77
CA LEU A 54 -10.94 4.10 10.83
C LEU A 54 -10.44 3.54 12.17
N LEU A 55 -10.00 4.38 13.10
CA LEU A 55 -9.47 3.98 14.41
C LEU A 55 -8.29 2.98 14.32
N LEU A 56 -7.45 3.14 13.29
CA LEU A 56 -6.25 2.33 13.15
C LEU A 56 -5.19 2.80 14.14
N LEU A 57 -4.50 1.86 14.78
CA LEU A 57 -3.37 2.15 15.67
C LEU A 57 -2.21 2.74 14.87
N ASP A 58 -1.46 3.65 15.49
CA ASP A 58 -0.23 4.21 14.91
C ASP A 58 0.88 3.15 14.76
#